data_AF-Q82V48-F1
#
_entry.id   AF-Q82V48-F1
#
_cell.length_a   1.000
_cell.length_b   1.000
_cell.length_c   1.000
_cell.angle_alpha   90.00
_cell.angle_beta   90.00
_cell.angle_gamma   90.00
#
_symmetry.space_group_name_H-M   'P 1'
#
loop_
_entity.id
_entity.type
_entity.pdbx_description
1 polymer ?
#
loop_
_entity_poly.entity_id
_entity_poly.type
_entity_poly.pdbx_seq_one_letter_code
_entity_poly.pdbx_strand_id
1 'polypeptide(L)'
;MVIVLLGLLSLIGAQALPGDDRHLQTVSERIEHRLRKARLSAMRSGTAVFIPCESLAAPSDRTTPVTSSRSTDWMVTCSGEVGRTEGITFFTDGSSSGGIIELVSGVARIRIHIDTLTGTSRLE
;
A
#
# COMPACT_ATOMS: atom_id res chain seq x y z
N MET A 1 51.01 10.26 12.34
CA MET A 1 49.85 11.13 12.07
C MET A 1 48.62 10.53 12.72
N VAL A 2 47.88 11.36 13.47
CA VAL A 2 46.40 11.44 13.60
C VAL A 2 45.59 10.18 14.03
N ILE A 3 45.21 10.14 15.33
CA ILE A 3 43.84 10.08 15.93
C ILE A 3 42.75 9.41 15.04
N VAL A 4 42.21 8.22 15.38
CA VAL A 4 41.16 7.88 16.38
C VAL A 4 39.71 8.25 15.97
N LEU A 5 38.84 7.22 16.06
CA LEU A 5 37.38 7.20 16.32
C LEU A 5 36.32 7.30 15.20
N LEU A 6 35.32 6.41 15.40
CA LEU A 6 33.87 6.52 15.16
C LEU A 6 33.32 6.22 13.76
N GLY A 7 32.74 5.03 13.67
CA GLY A 7 31.63 4.69 12.78
C GLY A 7 30.67 3.70 13.46
N LEU A 8 30.18 4.06 14.65
CA LEU A 8 29.00 3.43 15.27
C LEU A 8 27.75 4.03 14.63
N LEU A 9 26.66 3.24 14.61
CA LEU A 9 25.29 3.52 14.14
C LEU A 9 25.05 2.97 12.72
N SER A 10 24.15 2.02 12.47
CA SER A 10 23.03 1.53 13.28
C SER A 10 22.58 0.18 12.72
N LEU A 11 22.79 -0.91 13.48
CA LEU A 11 21.98 -2.12 13.31
C LEU A 11 20.57 -1.75 13.77
N ILE A 12 19.73 -1.24 12.88
CA ILE A 12 18.29 -1.27 13.12
C ILE A 12 17.92 -2.74 13.01
N GLY A 13 17.87 -3.40 14.16
CA GLY A 13 17.28 -4.72 14.27
C GLY A 13 15.84 -4.62 13.80
N ALA A 14 15.58 -5.11 12.59
CA ALA A 14 14.25 -5.52 12.19
C ALA A 14 13.90 -6.76 13.04
N GLN A 15 13.54 -6.52 14.30
CA GLN A 15 12.87 -7.50 15.13
C GLN A 15 11.45 -7.65 14.60
N ALA A 16 11.34 -8.37 13.49
CA ALA A 16 10.09 -8.82 12.92
C ALA A 16 9.46 -9.79 13.92
N LEU A 17 8.37 -9.35 14.54
CA LEU A 17 7.53 -10.22 15.34
C LEU A 17 6.82 -11.17 14.36
N PRO A 18 7.03 -12.50 14.45
CA PRO A 18 6.62 -13.45 13.41
C PRO A 18 5.09 -13.56 13.17
N GLY A 19 4.28 -12.85 13.96
CA GLY A 19 2.83 -12.74 13.76
C GLY A 19 2.40 -11.60 12.82
N ASP A 20 3.14 -10.49 12.79
CA ASP A 20 2.79 -9.32 11.99
C ASP A 20 3.02 -9.56 10.50
N ASP A 21 4.06 -10.32 10.14
CA ASP A 21 4.45 -10.58 8.74
C ASP A 21 3.35 -11.22 7.91
N ARG A 22 2.58 -12.16 8.47
CA ARG A 22 1.47 -12.81 7.77
C ARG A 22 0.29 -11.86 7.54
N HIS A 23 0.01 -11.00 8.52
CA HIS A 23 -1.05 -9.99 8.41
C HIS A 23 -0.66 -8.91 7.40
N LEU A 24 0.58 -8.46 7.45
CA LEU A 24 1.21 -7.56 6.48
C LEU A 24 1.11 -8.11 5.06
N GLN A 25 1.53 -9.36 4.86
CA GLN A 25 1.45 -10.02 3.55
C GLN A 25 0.00 -10.12 3.03
N THR A 26 -0.95 -10.54 3.88
CA THR A 26 -2.36 -10.67 3.50
C THR A 26 -2.96 -9.33 3.06
N VAL A 27 -2.61 -8.23 3.75
CA VAL A 27 -3.09 -6.89 3.41
C VAL A 27 -2.44 -6.40 2.12
N SER A 28 -1.13 -6.61 1.94
CA SER A 28 -0.42 -6.27 0.69
C SER A 28 -1.04 -6.98 -0.52
N GLU A 29 -1.23 -8.30 -0.44
CA GLU A 29 -1.83 -9.10 -1.53
C GLU A 29 -3.24 -8.61 -1.87
N ARG A 30 -4.03 -8.21 -0.86
CA ARG A 30 -5.38 -7.65 -1.07
C ARG A 30 -5.31 -6.32 -1.82
N ILE A 31 -4.38 -5.44 -1.44
CA ILE A 31 -4.21 -4.13 -2.07
C ILE A 31 -3.76 -4.32 -3.52
N GLU A 32 -2.76 -5.15 -3.76
CA GLU A 32 -2.30 -5.50 -5.11
C GLU A 32 -3.45 -6.06 -5.96
N HIS A 33 -4.28 -6.94 -5.39
CA HIS A 33 -5.44 -7.48 -6.09
C HIS A 33 -6.45 -6.39 -6.46
N ARG A 34 -6.74 -5.46 -5.55
CA ARG A 34 -7.67 -4.34 -5.81
C ARG A 34 -7.14 -3.40 -6.88
N LEU A 35 -5.86 -3.04 -6.81
CA LEU A 35 -5.18 -2.20 -7.81
C LEU A 35 -5.21 -2.87 -9.19
N ARG A 36 -4.83 -4.15 -9.25
CA ARG A 36 -4.88 -4.94 -10.50
C ARG A 36 -6.29 -5.02 -11.07
N LYS A 37 -7.30 -5.22 -10.22
CA LYS A 37 -8.70 -5.27 -10.64
C LYS A 37 -9.18 -3.93 -11.20
N ALA A 38 -8.88 -2.81 -10.55
CA ALA A 38 -9.25 -1.48 -11.07
C ALA A 38 -8.56 -1.16 -12.39
N ARG A 39 -7.26 -1.46 -12.50
CA ARG A 39 -6.52 -1.32 -13.75
C ARG A 39 -7.17 -2.10 -14.89
N LEU A 40 -7.45 -3.39 -14.68
CA LEU A 40 -8.13 -4.22 -15.67
C LEU A 40 -9.54 -3.72 -15.97
N SER A 41 -10.26 -3.19 -14.98
CA SER A 41 -11.58 -2.60 -15.17
C SER A 41 -11.52 -1.34 -16.05
N ALA A 42 -10.52 -0.47 -15.85
CA ALA A 42 -10.35 0.73 -16.66
C ALA A 42 -10.06 0.37 -18.13
N MET A 43 -9.12 -0.56 -18.34
CA MET A 43 -8.76 -1.05 -19.68
C MET A 43 -9.92 -1.73 -20.39
N ARG A 44 -10.75 -2.52 -19.68
CA ARG A 44 -11.88 -3.26 -20.27
C ARG A 44 -13.11 -2.40 -20.51
N SER A 45 -13.40 -1.47 -19.61
CA SER A 45 -14.59 -0.60 -19.72
C SER A 45 -14.37 0.58 -20.67
N GLY A 46 -13.13 0.94 -20.98
CA GLY A 46 -12.82 2.16 -21.73
C GLY A 46 -13.11 3.44 -20.94
N THR A 47 -13.19 3.34 -19.60
CA THR A 47 -13.39 4.49 -18.71
C THR A 47 -12.34 4.50 -17.60
N ALA A 48 -11.92 5.69 -17.16
CA ALA A 48 -11.01 5.81 -16.03
C ALA A 48 -11.68 5.27 -14.75
N VAL A 49 -10.91 4.56 -13.91
CA VAL A 49 -11.38 3.99 -12.66
C VAL A 49 -10.61 4.62 -11.50
N PHE A 50 -11.34 5.30 -10.62
CA PHE A 50 -10.81 5.84 -9.38
C PHE A 50 -11.03 4.85 -8.22
N ILE A 51 -9.98 4.57 -7.46
CA ILE A 51 -10.04 3.87 -6.19
C ILE A 51 -9.71 4.85 -5.05
N PRO A 52 -10.64 5.10 -4.12
CA PRO A 52 -10.37 5.84 -2.90
C PRO A 52 -9.34 5.12 -2.03
N CYS A 53 -8.43 5.87 -1.42
CA CYS A 53 -7.32 5.34 -0.65
C CYS A 53 -7.77 4.48 0.55
N GLU A 54 -8.77 4.95 1.28
CA GLU A 54 -9.38 4.26 2.42
C GLU A 54 -10.01 2.91 2.04
N SER A 55 -10.38 2.75 0.77
CA SER A 55 -10.96 1.51 0.29
C SER A 55 -9.91 0.42 0.03
N LEU A 56 -8.61 0.74 -0.02
CA LEU A 56 -7.55 -0.21 -0.36
C LEU A 56 -7.34 -1.25 0.74
N ALA A 57 -7.32 -0.86 2.01
CA ALA A 57 -7.17 -1.80 3.13
C ALA A 57 -8.50 -2.33 3.69
N ALA A 58 -9.64 -1.80 3.23
CA ALA A 58 -10.95 -2.24 3.72
C ALA A 58 -11.11 -3.77 3.58
N PRO A 59 -11.75 -4.46 4.56
CA PRO A 59 -12.13 -5.86 4.42
C PRO A 59 -12.96 -6.09 3.14
N SER A 60 -12.79 -7.25 2.50
CA SER A 60 -13.53 -7.56 1.26
C SER A 60 -15.00 -7.92 1.49
N ASP A 61 -15.41 -8.21 2.73
CA ASP A 61 -16.78 -8.57 3.07
C ASP A 61 -17.59 -7.41 3.63
N ARG A 62 -18.65 -7.03 2.91
CA ARG A 62 -19.82 -6.30 3.45
C ARG A 62 -20.95 -7.26 3.88
N THR A 63 -20.72 -8.57 3.87
CA THR A 63 -21.81 -9.58 3.96
C THR A 63 -21.76 -10.45 5.23
N THR A 64 -20.77 -10.28 6.11
CA THR A 64 -20.71 -11.02 7.38
C THR A 64 -21.12 -10.11 8.55
N PRO A 65 -22.09 -10.51 9.40
CA PRO A 65 -22.41 -9.75 10.59
C PRO A 65 -21.17 -9.73 11.49
N VAL A 66 -20.74 -8.51 11.81
CA VAL A 66 -19.55 -8.20 12.59
C VAL A 66 -19.72 -8.74 14.01
N THR A 67 -19.35 -10.01 14.25
CA THR A 67 -19.18 -10.56 15.61
C THR A 67 -17.73 -10.93 15.91
N SER A 68 -16.82 -10.66 14.99
CA SER A 68 -15.37 -10.67 15.21
C SER A 68 -14.74 -9.43 14.59
N SER A 69 -15.11 -8.26 15.12
CA SER A 69 -14.38 -7.02 14.89
C SER A 69 -12.97 -7.14 15.49
N ARG A 70 -12.07 -7.79 14.76
CA ARG A 70 -10.66 -7.39 14.80
C ARG A 70 -10.54 -6.30 13.76
N SER A 71 -10.92 -5.08 14.15
CA SER A 71 -10.42 -3.87 13.53
C SER A 71 -8.91 -3.99 13.55
N THR A 72 -8.32 -4.38 12.44
CA THR A 72 -6.89 -4.19 12.27
C THR A 72 -6.75 -2.72 11.91
N ASP A 73 -6.25 -1.93 12.86
CA ASP A 73 -6.10 -0.47 12.82
C ASP A 73 -5.04 -0.04 11.77
N TRP A 74 -5.23 -0.45 10.51
CA TRP A 74 -4.39 -0.01 9.40
C TRP A 74 -4.79 1.40 9.00
N MET A 75 -3.89 2.33 9.25
CA MET A 75 -3.97 3.64 8.63
C MET A 75 -3.41 3.55 7.22
N VAL A 76 -4.23 3.84 6.22
CA VAL A 76 -3.81 3.91 4.81
C VAL A 76 -3.70 5.37 4.41
N THR A 77 -2.59 5.73 3.81
CA THR A 77 -2.41 7.04 3.19
C THR A 77 -1.90 6.87 1.77
N CYS A 78 -2.34 7.76 0.89
CA CYS A 78 -1.90 7.80 -0.49
C CYS A 78 -1.23 9.14 -0.74
N SER A 79 -0.13 9.11 -1.48
CA SER A 79 0.61 10.29 -1.89
C SER A 79 0.97 10.17 -3.37
N GLY A 80 0.87 11.27 -4.11
CA GLY A 80 1.34 11.41 -5.48
C GLY A 80 2.49 12.42 -5.55
N GLU A 81 2.80 12.88 -6.75
CA GLU A 81 3.91 13.82 -7.01
C GLU A 81 3.80 15.13 -6.21
N VAL A 82 2.58 15.63 -6.02
CA VAL A 82 2.31 16.94 -5.37
C VAL A 82 1.85 16.79 -3.91
N GLY A 83 2.05 15.62 -3.29
CA GLY A 83 1.69 15.36 -1.89
C GLY A 83 0.52 14.40 -1.71
N ARG A 84 -0.27 14.55 -0.64
CA ARG A 84 -1.35 13.59 -0.31
C ARG A 84 -2.44 13.59 -1.38
N THR A 85 -2.93 12.40 -1.72
CA THR A 85 -4.05 12.20 -2.64
C THR A 85 -5.15 11.40 -1.96
N GLU A 86 -6.39 11.60 -2.41
CA GLU A 86 -7.57 10.88 -1.95
C GLU A 86 -7.64 9.45 -2.52
N GLY A 87 -6.84 9.14 -3.53
CA GLY A 87 -6.84 7.82 -4.14
C GLY A 87 -5.97 7.70 -5.38
N ILE A 88 -6.15 6.60 -6.10
CA ILE A 88 -5.41 6.26 -7.31
C ILE A 88 -6.38 6.16 -8.48
N THR A 89 -6.06 6.83 -9.58
CA THR A 89 -6.81 6.70 -10.83
C THR A 89 -6.06 5.79 -11.78
N PHE A 90 -6.76 4.83 -12.37
CA PHE A 90 -6.29 4.02 -13.50
C PHE A 90 -6.93 4.48 -14.79
N PHE A 91 -6.12 4.62 -15.84
CA PHE A 91 -6.55 5.08 -17.15
C PHE A 91 -6.75 3.91 -18.11
N THR A 92 -7.39 4.19 -19.25
CA THR A 92 -7.82 3.17 -20.21
C THR A 92 -6.67 2.50 -20.97
N ASP A 93 -5.51 3.16 -21.03
CA ASP A 93 -4.25 2.64 -21.58
C ASP A 93 -3.48 1.75 -20.59
N GLY A 94 -3.99 1.61 -19.36
CA GLY A 94 -3.37 0.83 -18.29
C GLY A 94 -2.37 1.60 -17.44
N SER A 95 -2.13 2.89 -17.73
CA SER A 95 -1.36 3.80 -16.88
C SER A 95 -2.14 4.18 -15.61
N SER A 96 -1.49 4.90 -14.69
CA SER A 96 -2.13 5.37 -13.46
C SER A 96 -1.67 6.77 -13.07
N SER A 97 -2.37 7.38 -12.11
CA SER A 97 -1.91 8.60 -11.43
C SER A 97 -0.60 8.41 -10.66
N GLY A 98 -0.17 7.15 -10.48
CA GLY A 98 1.02 6.74 -9.73
C GLY A 98 0.97 7.11 -8.26
N GLY A 99 2.12 7.04 -7.61
CA GLY A 99 2.32 7.48 -6.24
C GLY A 99 2.72 6.37 -5.28
N ILE A 100 2.64 6.66 -3.99
CA ILE A 100 2.98 5.76 -2.89
C ILE A 100 1.77 5.57 -2.00
N ILE A 101 1.40 4.33 -1.75
CA ILE A 101 0.45 3.93 -0.71
C ILE A 101 1.27 3.51 0.50
N GLU A 102 1.07 4.18 1.63
CA GLU A 102 1.68 3.82 2.90
C GLU A 102 0.63 3.22 3.85
N LEU A 103 0.97 2.08 4.43
CA LEU A 103 0.17 1.37 5.42
C LEU A 103 0.89 1.33 6.75
N VAL A 104 0.22 1.72 7.82
CA VAL A 104 0.77 1.75 9.18
C VAL A 104 -0.16 1.02 10.14
N SER A 105 0.38 0.11 10.94
CA SER A 105 -0.30 -0.53 12.08
C SER A 105 0.71 -0.68 13.23
N GLY A 106 0.52 0.10 14.29
CA GLY A 106 1.48 0.16 15.40
C GLY A 106 2.87 0.59 14.91
N VAL A 107 3.86 -0.31 15.03
CA VAL A 107 5.24 -0.09 14.56
C VAL A 107 5.49 -0.61 13.13
N ALA A 108 4.56 -1.40 12.60
CA ALA A 108 4.68 -1.97 11.26
C ALA A 108 4.31 -0.94 10.20
N ARG A 109 5.16 -0.82 9.17
CA ARG A 109 4.97 0.09 8.04
C ARG A 109 5.28 -0.63 6.73
N ILE A 110 4.39 -0.48 5.75
CA ILE A 110 4.60 -0.92 4.38
C ILE A 110 4.45 0.27 3.44
N ARG A 111 5.25 0.28 2.38
CA ARG A 111 5.06 1.17 1.24
C ARG A 111 4.85 0.35 -0.04
N ILE A 112 3.88 0.79 -0.83
CA ILE A 112 3.58 0.22 -2.14
C ILE A 112 3.71 1.36 -3.15
N HIS A 113 4.70 1.24 -4.02
CA HIS A 113 4.89 2.18 -5.12
C HIS A 113 4.00 1.79 -6.29
N ILE A 114 3.35 2.78 -6.91
CA ILE A 114 2.59 2.64 -8.15
C ILE A 114 3.28 3.40 -9.26
N ASP A 115 3.67 2.67 -10.28
CA ASP A 115 4.27 3.23 -11.48
C ASP A 115 3.22 3.98 -12.32
N THR A 116 3.49 5.25 -12.63
CA THR A 116 2.59 6.11 -13.41
C THR A 116 2.36 5.56 -14.81
N LEU A 117 3.42 5.10 -15.49
CA LEU A 117 3.35 4.69 -16.89
C LEU A 117 2.64 3.36 -17.09
N THR A 118 2.91 2.39 -16.23
CA THR A 118 2.46 1.00 -16.38
C THR A 118 1.27 0.66 -15.48
N GLY A 119 0.98 1.48 -14.47
CA GLY A 119 -0.03 1.19 -13.45
C GLY A 119 0.29 -0.06 -12.61
N THR A 120 1.53 -0.51 -12.60
CA THR A 120 1.96 -1.67 -11.80
C THR A 120 2.33 -1.26 -10.39
N SER A 121 2.05 -2.14 -9.42
CA SER A 121 2.37 -1.93 -8.00
C SER A 121 3.56 -2.78 -7.59
N ARG A 122 4.43 -2.22 -6.74
CA ARG A 122 5.57 -2.93 -6.15
C ARG A 122 5.70 -2.61 -4.66
N LEU A 123 5.96 -3.63 -3.85
CA LEU A 123 6.28 -3.50 -2.44
C LEU A 123 7.72 -2.97 -2.25
N GLU A 124 7.90 -2.05 -1.31
CA GLU A 124 9.20 -1.54 -0.82
C GLU A 124 9.49 -1.97 0.61
#